data_AF-A0A1Q6F210-F1
#
_entry.id   AF-A0A1Q6F210-F1
#
_cell.length_a   1.000
_cell.length_b   1.000
_cell.length_c   1.000
_cell.angle_alpha   90.00
_cell.angle_beta   90.00
_cell.angle_gamma   90.00
#
_symmetry.space_group_name_H-M   'P 1'
#
loop_
_entity.id
_entity.type
_entity.pdbx_description
1 polymer ?
#
loop_
_entity_poly.entity_id
_entity_poly.type
_entity_poly.pdbx_seq_one_letter_code
_entity_poly.pdbx_strand_id
1 'polypeptide(L)'
;MLDSRLEHNLHIFVNSVEFIAKVIDLAKLTPDKVKVVCSTSGENSENNQRKLGKDYPIGQPSDPVRKINFYTSTCFEGCDLYDENGVTFIVSDGNKSHTLLDISTLFTQICGRLRDSKYKGEIIHVYSTTKYSRDVTLDEFVAATKKTLQEAVQYADEINSLSDTAREKTLSKIKYINEQYVRIEDNRLVVDRNFANMDIVNFKICRHIYRTYVNLTNELQRNGYTITRHSFSEIMEKIEDKANTRVTFKELFDEYHRLKTTRPFFSLDNHEELCARIALKYPLVKQAYDELGTAKVQALKYHVGNIRRELTKQVRLPSEYRIVKMIDTVFPKQMFIPKSKAKSELQRIYDDLGIQQTAKAADLAK
;
A
#
# COMPACT_ATOMS: atom_id res chain seq x y z
N MET A 1 14.67 11.07 -10.98
CA MET A 1 14.07 11.87 -12.07
C MET A 1 12.77 11.21 -12.44
N LEU A 2 11.62 11.91 -12.36
CA LEU A 2 10.39 11.40 -12.96
C LEU A 2 10.64 11.21 -14.44
N ASP A 3 10.47 9.97 -14.89
CA ASP A 3 10.79 9.61 -16.26
C ASP A 3 9.93 10.43 -17.24
N SER A 4 10.53 10.78 -18.37
CA SER A 4 9.97 11.69 -19.38
C SER A 4 8.75 11.12 -20.15
N ARG A 5 8.13 10.06 -19.62
CA ARG A 5 7.07 9.25 -20.24
C ARG A 5 5.82 9.05 -19.38
N LEU A 6 5.57 9.89 -18.37
CA LEU A 6 4.24 9.91 -17.77
C LEU A 6 3.26 10.43 -18.85
N GLU A 7 2.51 9.54 -19.50
CA GLU A 7 1.43 9.92 -20.43
C GLU A 7 0.29 10.66 -19.71
N HIS A 8 0.19 10.46 -18.40
CA HIS A 8 -0.91 10.88 -17.54
C HIS A 8 -0.55 12.10 -16.69
N ASN A 9 -1.55 12.93 -16.36
CA ASN A 9 -1.42 13.93 -15.29
C ASN A 9 -1.95 13.34 -13.98
N LEU A 10 -1.23 13.55 -12.89
CA LEU A 10 -1.59 12.95 -11.61
C LEU A 10 -2.45 13.93 -10.80
N HIS A 11 -3.61 13.49 -10.34
CA HIS A 11 -4.48 14.23 -9.42
C HIS A 11 -4.53 13.50 -8.08
N ILE A 12 -3.74 13.97 -7.12
CA ILE A 12 -3.44 13.32 -5.85
C ILE A 12 -4.22 13.98 -4.73
N PHE A 13 -5.19 13.26 -4.18
CA PHE A 13 -6.03 13.67 -3.07
C PHE A 13 -5.43 13.16 -1.75
N VAL A 14 -4.91 14.08 -0.94
CA VAL A 14 -4.25 13.79 0.33
C VAL A 14 -4.46 14.93 1.31
N ASN A 15 -5.04 14.65 2.47
CA ASN A 15 -5.35 15.67 3.46
C ASN A 15 -4.14 16.07 4.33
N SER A 16 -2.97 16.32 3.73
CA SER A 16 -1.77 16.67 4.50
C SER A 16 -0.78 17.51 3.68
N VAL A 17 -0.71 18.81 3.97
CA VAL A 17 0.26 19.73 3.34
C VAL A 17 1.71 19.32 3.65
N GLU A 18 1.96 18.79 4.85
CA GLU A 18 3.28 18.28 5.23
C GLU A 18 3.70 17.07 4.36
N PHE A 19 2.75 16.18 4.04
CA PHE A 19 3.01 15.07 3.13
C PHE A 19 3.34 15.59 1.72
N ILE A 20 2.57 16.56 1.22
CA ILE A 20 2.79 17.17 -0.09
C ILE A 20 4.20 17.77 -0.19
N ALA A 21 4.59 18.58 0.80
CA ALA A 21 5.91 19.19 0.85
C ALA A 21 7.04 18.14 0.84
N LYS A 22 6.87 17.05 1.61
CA LYS A 22 7.83 15.92 1.63
C LYS A 22 7.93 15.23 0.27
N VAL A 23 6.81 14.99 -0.41
CA VAL A 23 6.82 14.37 -1.75
C VAL A 23 7.54 15.27 -2.76
N ILE A 24 7.26 16.57 -2.74
CA ILE A 24 7.93 17.55 -3.61
C ILE A 24 9.45 17.52 -3.41
N ASP A 25 9.90 17.53 -2.15
CA ASP A 25 11.33 17.52 -1.82
C ASP A 25 12.00 16.18 -2.16
N LEU A 26 11.39 15.05 -1.81
CA LEU A 26 11.96 13.72 -2.08
C LEU A 26 12.06 13.43 -3.57
N ALA A 27 11.01 13.75 -4.34
CA ALA A 27 10.99 13.52 -5.78
C ALA A 27 11.70 14.64 -6.58
N LYS A 28 12.20 15.69 -5.90
CA LYS A 28 12.85 16.86 -6.50
C LYS A 28 12.01 17.45 -7.64
N LEU A 29 10.72 17.63 -7.35
CA LEU A 29 9.77 18.19 -8.31
C LEU A 29 10.08 19.67 -8.53
N THR A 30 9.88 20.17 -9.74
CA THR A 30 10.06 21.58 -10.05
C THR A 30 8.71 22.31 -10.00
N PRO A 31 8.66 23.59 -9.61
CA PRO A 31 7.40 24.34 -9.46
C PRO A 31 6.51 24.35 -10.71
N ASP A 32 7.09 24.37 -11.91
CA ASP A 32 6.37 24.36 -13.18
C ASP A 32 5.58 23.06 -13.42
N LYS A 33 5.93 21.97 -12.73
CA LYS A 33 5.29 20.66 -12.84
C LYS A 33 4.26 20.38 -11.76
N VAL A 34 4.16 21.24 -10.75
CA VAL A 34 3.38 20.99 -9.54
C VAL A 34 2.30 22.05 -9.35
N LYS A 35 1.09 21.60 -9.07
CA LYS A 35 -0.01 22.43 -8.54
C LYS A 35 -0.38 21.92 -7.15
N VAL A 36 -0.59 22.82 -6.20
CA VAL A 36 -1.08 22.48 -4.86
C VAL A 36 -2.30 23.32 -4.54
N VAL A 37 -3.40 22.69 -4.15
CA VAL A 37 -4.62 23.36 -3.71
C VAL A 37 -4.95 22.94 -2.29
N CYS A 38 -4.88 23.89 -1.38
CA CYS A 38 -5.20 23.68 0.03
C CYS A 38 -5.80 24.92 0.69
N SER A 39 -6.25 24.77 1.95
CA SER A 39 -6.93 25.85 2.67
C SER A 39 -6.06 27.10 2.83
N THR A 40 -6.62 28.22 2.41
CA THR A 40 -6.09 29.59 2.58
C THR A 40 -6.90 30.39 3.60
N SER A 41 -7.76 29.74 4.38
CA SER A 41 -8.63 30.42 5.37
C SER A 41 -7.91 30.68 6.69
N GLY A 42 -7.89 31.94 7.14
CA GLY A 42 -7.32 32.35 8.42
C GLY A 42 -5.82 32.06 8.54
N GLU A 43 -5.37 31.64 9.73
CA GLU A 43 -3.98 31.28 10.03
C GLU A 43 -3.44 30.12 9.16
N ASN A 44 -4.33 29.33 8.52
CA ASN A 44 -3.92 28.23 7.65
C ASN A 44 -3.18 28.71 6.41
N SER A 45 -3.47 29.91 5.90
CA SER A 45 -2.84 30.45 4.69
C SER A 45 -1.32 30.54 4.87
N GLU A 46 -0.89 31.23 5.92
CA GLU A 46 0.53 31.44 6.21
C GLU A 46 1.23 30.13 6.62
N ASN A 47 0.58 29.30 7.44
CA ASN A 47 1.13 28.02 7.89
C ASN A 47 1.34 27.05 6.72
N ASN A 48 0.34 26.92 5.85
CA ASN A 48 0.42 26.03 4.69
C ASN A 48 1.44 26.54 3.67
N GLN A 49 1.48 27.85 3.40
CA GLN A 49 2.47 28.43 2.51
C GLN A 49 3.90 28.24 3.06
N ARG A 50 4.10 28.38 4.38
CA ARG A 50 5.39 28.14 5.03
C ARG A 50 5.87 26.70 4.87
N LYS A 51 4.97 25.71 4.92
CA LYS A 51 5.30 24.29 4.72
C LYS A 51 5.71 23.99 3.28
N LEU A 52 5.05 24.61 2.30
CA LEU A 52 5.33 24.40 0.87
C LEU A 52 6.57 25.18 0.41
N GLY A 53 6.89 26.29 1.06
CA GLY A 53 7.95 27.21 0.62
C GLY A 53 7.42 28.26 -0.37
N LYS A 54 8.24 29.27 -0.67
CA LYS A 54 7.82 30.42 -1.50
C LYS A 54 7.67 30.07 -2.98
N ASP A 55 8.36 29.04 -3.44
CA ASP A 55 8.39 28.64 -4.85
C ASP A 55 7.15 27.84 -5.28
N TYR A 56 6.34 27.38 -4.32
CA TYR A 56 5.14 26.58 -4.54
C TYR A 56 3.91 27.33 -3.99
N PRO A 57 3.40 28.33 -4.72
CA PRO A 57 2.22 29.08 -4.29
C PRO A 57 0.99 28.18 -4.22
N ILE A 58 0.14 28.41 -3.22
CA ILE A 58 -1.16 27.73 -3.11
C ILE A 58 -2.07 28.24 -4.24
N GLY A 59 -2.50 27.32 -5.11
CA GLY A 59 -3.39 27.61 -6.23
C GLY A 59 -4.86 27.40 -5.90
N GLN A 60 -5.70 27.59 -6.91
CA GLN A 60 -7.14 27.35 -6.91
C GLN A 60 -7.50 26.12 -7.76
N PRO A 61 -8.66 25.48 -7.52
CA PRO A 61 -9.14 24.38 -8.35
C PRO A 61 -9.19 24.75 -9.85
N SER A 62 -9.61 25.97 -10.16
CA SER A 62 -9.74 26.53 -11.51
C SER A 62 -8.41 26.81 -12.22
N ASP A 63 -7.28 26.83 -11.50
CA ASP A 63 -5.99 27.14 -12.10
C ASP A 63 -5.58 26.05 -13.13
N PRO A 64 -4.75 26.40 -14.13
CA PRO A 64 -4.28 25.43 -15.11
C PRO A 64 -3.68 24.18 -14.47
N VAL A 65 -4.06 23.03 -15.00
CA VAL A 65 -3.57 21.73 -14.55
C VAL A 65 -2.08 21.57 -14.85
N ARG A 66 -1.36 20.95 -13.92
CA ARG A 66 0.06 20.63 -14.02
C ARG A 66 0.26 19.12 -14.15
N LYS A 67 1.51 18.69 -14.28
CA LYS A 67 1.81 17.26 -14.40
C LYS A 67 1.45 16.49 -13.13
N ILE A 68 1.62 17.13 -11.98
CA ILE A 68 1.28 16.60 -10.67
C ILE A 68 0.47 17.66 -9.92
N ASN A 69 -0.73 17.30 -9.49
CA ASN A 69 -1.68 18.19 -8.84
C ASN A 69 -2.06 17.58 -7.49
N PHE A 70 -1.84 18.32 -6.41
CA PHE A 70 -2.16 17.90 -5.06
C PHE A 70 -3.38 18.66 -4.53
N TYR A 71 -4.28 17.93 -3.89
CA TYR A 71 -5.54 18.44 -3.35
C TYR A 71 -5.70 17.99 -1.91
N THR A 72 -5.96 18.94 -1.01
CA THR A 72 -6.38 18.63 0.38
C THR A 72 -7.91 18.64 0.50
N SER A 73 -8.43 18.49 1.72
CA SER A 73 -9.87 18.40 1.99
C SER A 73 -10.72 19.53 1.39
N THR A 74 -10.14 20.71 1.16
CA THR A 74 -10.80 21.83 0.48
C THR A 74 -11.32 21.52 -0.92
N CYS A 75 -10.83 20.46 -1.56
CA CYS A 75 -11.22 20.07 -2.91
C CYS A 75 -11.83 18.67 -2.97
N PHE A 76 -12.12 18.04 -1.82
CA PHE A 76 -12.77 16.73 -1.81
C PHE A 76 -14.24 16.87 -2.17
N GLU A 77 -14.81 18.04 -1.90
CA GLU A 77 -16.21 18.39 -2.13
C GLU A 77 -16.31 19.78 -2.76
N GLY A 78 -17.42 20.06 -3.44
CA GLY A 78 -17.79 21.43 -3.82
C GLY A 78 -16.97 22.09 -4.94
N CYS A 79 -16.04 21.39 -5.60
CA CYS A 79 -15.32 21.91 -6.78
C CYS A 79 -15.38 20.95 -7.96
N ASP A 80 -15.26 21.46 -9.19
CA ASP A 80 -15.10 20.63 -10.39
C ASP A 80 -13.67 20.81 -10.96
N LEU A 81 -13.05 19.70 -11.35
CA LEU A 81 -11.73 19.64 -11.97
C LEU A 81 -11.87 19.09 -13.39
N TYR A 82 -11.09 19.66 -14.32
CA TYR A 82 -11.12 19.31 -15.74
C TYR A 82 -9.71 18.96 -16.22
N ASP A 83 -9.54 17.71 -16.65
CA ASP A 83 -8.33 17.17 -17.27
C ASP A 83 -8.65 15.83 -17.92
N GLU A 84 -8.80 15.83 -19.24
CA GLU A 84 -9.08 14.63 -20.05
C GLU A 84 -8.06 13.51 -19.83
N ASN A 85 -6.79 13.85 -19.54
CA ASN A 85 -5.70 12.90 -19.31
C ASN A 85 -5.34 12.72 -17.82
N GLY A 86 -6.19 13.21 -16.93
CA GLY A 86 -5.95 13.16 -15.48
C GLY A 86 -6.33 11.81 -14.89
N VAL A 87 -5.51 11.29 -13.99
CA VAL A 87 -5.75 10.05 -13.24
C VAL A 87 -5.86 10.37 -11.75
N THR A 88 -6.89 9.81 -11.10
CA THR A 88 -7.19 10.04 -9.69
C THR A 88 -6.38 9.12 -8.78
N PHE A 89 -5.64 9.72 -7.85
CA PHE A 89 -4.95 9.05 -6.76
C PHE A 89 -5.54 9.48 -5.43
N ILE A 90 -5.85 8.51 -4.58
CA ILE A 90 -6.24 8.76 -3.19
C ILE A 90 -5.12 8.25 -2.30
N VAL A 91 -4.64 9.08 -1.36
CA VAL A 91 -3.56 8.70 -0.45
C VAL A 91 -4.05 8.71 1.00
N SER A 92 -3.90 7.58 1.69
CA SER A 92 -4.31 7.39 3.08
C SER A 92 -3.17 6.81 3.93
N ASP A 93 -2.57 7.63 4.80
CA ASP A 93 -1.49 7.21 5.70
C ASP A 93 -2.07 6.73 7.05
N GLY A 94 -1.94 5.43 7.32
CA GLY A 94 -2.34 4.78 8.57
C GLY A 94 -1.68 5.32 9.83
N ASN A 95 -0.60 6.13 9.72
CA ASN A 95 0.00 6.83 10.86
C ASN A 95 -0.61 8.22 11.10
N LYS A 96 -1.39 8.76 10.15
CA LYS A 96 -2.02 10.08 10.21
C LYS A 96 -3.53 9.94 10.03
N SER A 97 -4.26 9.85 11.15
CA SER A 97 -5.72 9.64 11.17
C SER A 97 -6.49 10.60 10.26
N HIS A 98 -6.11 11.88 10.21
CA HIS A 98 -6.75 12.91 9.37
C HIS A 98 -6.62 12.68 7.85
N THR A 99 -5.77 11.73 7.41
CA THR A 99 -5.62 11.34 5.99
C THR A 99 -6.43 10.10 5.64
N LEU A 100 -7.01 9.41 6.63
CA LEU A 100 -7.85 8.24 6.40
C LEU A 100 -9.25 8.71 6.01
N LEU A 101 -9.69 8.34 4.81
CA LEU A 101 -10.95 8.83 4.25
C LEU A 101 -12.07 7.80 4.41
N ASP A 102 -13.28 8.30 4.61
CA ASP A 102 -14.49 7.50 4.49
C ASP A 102 -14.69 7.03 3.05
N ILE A 103 -14.81 5.72 2.88
CA ILE A 103 -14.97 5.06 1.58
C ILE A 103 -16.38 5.21 1.05
N SER A 104 -17.36 5.34 1.93
CA SER A 104 -18.77 5.43 1.52
C SER A 104 -19.13 6.82 0.98
N THR A 105 -18.48 7.86 1.50
CA THR A 105 -18.79 9.26 1.18
C THR A 105 -17.64 9.95 0.44
N LEU A 106 -16.54 10.23 1.12
CA LEU A 106 -15.44 11.04 0.60
C LEU A 106 -14.77 10.44 -0.64
N PHE A 107 -14.61 9.11 -0.70
CA PHE A 107 -14.13 8.45 -1.92
C PHE A 107 -15.03 8.79 -3.11
N THR A 108 -16.33 8.53 -2.99
CA THR A 108 -17.31 8.81 -4.05
C THR A 108 -17.30 10.29 -4.44
N GLN A 109 -17.17 11.19 -3.48
CA GLN A 109 -17.06 12.62 -3.73
C GLN A 109 -15.81 12.96 -4.53
N ILE A 110 -14.64 12.42 -4.16
CA ILE A 110 -13.37 12.60 -4.88
C ILE A 110 -13.46 12.06 -6.31
N CYS A 111 -14.02 10.87 -6.50
CA CYS A 111 -14.18 10.24 -7.81
C CYS A 111 -15.00 11.12 -8.77
N GLY A 112 -15.98 11.86 -8.23
CA GLY A 112 -16.80 12.79 -9.00
C GLY A 112 -16.12 14.11 -9.36
N ARG A 113 -14.92 14.41 -8.84
CA ARG A 113 -14.27 15.72 -9.04
C ARG A 113 -13.69 15.88 -10.44
N LEU A 114 -13.13 14.81 -11.01
CA LEU A 114 -12.47 14.85 -12.31
C LEU A 114 -13.47 14.48 -13.42
N ARG A 115 -14.13 15.49 -13.99
CA ARG A 115 -15.39 15.32 -14.75
C ARG A 115 -15.22 14.73 -16.15
N ASP A 116 -14.24 15.23 -16.87
CA ASP A 116 -14.00 14.96 -18.29
C ASP A 116 -12.87 13.95 -18.53
N SER A 117 -12.25 13.43 -17.47
CA SER A 117 -11.21 12.41 -17.59
C SER A 117 -11.74 11.15 -18.25
N LYS A 118 -11.00 10.67 -19.24
CA LYS A 118 -11.22 9.36 -19.87
C LYS A 118 -10.94 8.18 -18.92
N TYR A 119 -10.34 8.46 -17.76
CA TYR A 119 -9.96 7.51 -16.73
C TYR A 119 -10.85 7.56 -15.47
N LYS A 120 -11.96 8.30 -15.50
CA LYS A 120 -12.87 8.48 -14.34
C LYS A 120 -13.45 7.19 -13.73
N GLY A 121 -13.37 6.06 -14.42
CA GLY A 121 -13.76 4.74 -13.90
C GLY A 121 -12.67 4.03 -13.09
N GLU A 122 -11.45 4.58 -13.07
CA GLU A 122 -10.27 3.97 -12.47
C GLU A 122 -9.71 4.89 -11.37
N ILE A 123 -9.44 4.31 -10.19
CA ILE A 123 -8.94 5.04 -9.02
C ILE A 123 -7.76 4.28 -8.43
N ILE A 124 -6.68 4.99 -8.15
CA ILE A 124 -5.50 4.41 -7.53
C ILE A 124 -5.47 4.79 -6.06
N HIS A 125 -5.76 3.83 -5.18
CA HIS A 125 -5.70 4.03 -3.74
C HIS A 125 -4.34 3.58 -3.19
N VAL A 126 -3.53 4.54 -2.75
CA VAL A 126 -2.26 4.30 -2.07
C VAL A 126 -2.51 4.41 -0.57
N TYR A 127 -2.34 3.32 0.18
CA TYR A 127 -2.61 3.31 1.60
C TYR A 127 -1.61 2.52 2.42
N SER A 128 -1.51 2.85 3.70
CA SER A 128 -0.85 2.04 4.73
C SER A 128 -1.86 1.62 5.81
N THR A 129 -1.66 0.44 6.38
CA THR A 129 -2.51 -0.06 7.47
C THR A 129 -2.15 0.60 8.79
N THR A 130 -3.14 0.88 9.64
CA THR A 130 -2.89 1.40 10.99
C THR A 130 -2.16 0.34 11.84
N LYS A 131 -1.09 0.72 12.56
CA LYS A 131 -0.38 -0.21 13.45
C LYS A 131 -1.33 -0.77 14.52
N TYR A 132 -1.13 -2.05 14.87
CA TYR A 132 -1.96 -2.84 15.80
C TYR A 132 -2.31 -2.08 17.09
N SER A 133 -3.46 -1.41 17.14
CA SER A 133 -4.13 -1.05 18.38
C SER A 133 -4.96 -2.26 18.81
N ARG A 134 -4.70 -2.79 20.02
CA ARG A 134 -5.27 -4.06 20.48
C ARG A 134 -6.41 -3.95 21.50
N ASP A 135 -6.85 -2.75 21.87
CA ASP A 135 -7.53 -2.63 23.16
C ASP A 135 -9.06 -2.43 23.08
N VAL A 136 -9.63 -2.06 21.94
CA VAL A 136 -11.08 -1.79 21.81
C VAL A 136 -11.61 -2.21 20.43
N THR A 137 -12.66 -3.03 20.40
CA THR A 137 -13.39 -3.40 19.18
C THR A 137 -14.38 -2.31 18.75
N LEU A 138 -14.85 -2.35 17.50
CA LEU A 138 -15.86 -1.39 17.02
C LEU A 138 -17.16 -1.49 17.86
N ASP A 139 -17.58 -2.71 18.19
CA ASP A 139 -18.82 -2.93 18.94
C ASP A 139 -18.71 -2.43 20.37
N GLU A 140 -17.58 -2.66 21.04
CA GLU A 140 -17.29 -2.11 22.38
C GLU A 140 -17.26 -0.59 22.37
N PHE A 141 -16.61 0.03 21.37
CA PHE A 141 -16.57 1.48 21.25
C PHE A 141 -17.97 2.07 21.00
N VAL A 142 -18.73 1.48 20.07
CA VAL A 142 -20.12 1.91 19.79
C VAL A 142 -21.00 1.79 21.03
N ALA A 143 -20.89 0.69 21.78
CA ALA A 143 -21.65 0.49 23.00
C ALA A 143 -21.28 1.53 24.07
N ALA A 144 -19.98 1.78 24.27
CA ALA A 144 -19.50 2.79 25.20
C ALA A 144 -19.96 4.21 24.81
N THR A 145 -19.78 4.62 23.55
CA THR A 145 -20.23 5.93 23.05
C THR A 145 -21.74 6.11 23.20
N LYS A 146 -22.54 5.09 22.88
CA LYS A 146 -24.00 5.14 23.06
C LYS A 146 -24.38 5.28 24.53
N LYS A 147 -23.66 4.60 25.43
CA LYS A 147 -23.88 4.72 26.88
C LYS A 147 -23.57 6.14 27.37
N THR A 148 -22.41 6.69 27.02
CA THR A 148 -22.04 8.07 27.37
C THR A 148 -23.03 9.09 26.79
N LEU A 149 -23.50 8.89 25.55
CA LEU A 149 -24.52 9.74 24.96
C LEU A 149 -25.85 9.67 25.73
N GLN A 150 -26.23 8.49 26.21
CA GLN A 150 -27.43 8.34 27.03
C GLN A 150 -27.30 9.03 28.40
N GLU A 151 -26.13 8.91 29.04
CA GLU A 151 -25.82 9.62 30.29
C GLU A 151 -25.86 11.15 30.09
N ALA A 152 -25.30 11.65 28.99
CA ALA A 152 -25.36 13.06 28.60
C ALA A 152 -26.80 13.55 28.35
N VAL A 153 -27.66 12.73 27.72
CA VAL A 153 -29.08 13.05 27.55
C VAL A 153 -29.78 13.15 28.90
N GLN A 154 -29.58 12.18 29.79
CA GLN A 154 -30.18 12.21 31.12
C GLN A 154 -29.74 13.45 31.91
N TYR A 155 -28.45 13.76 31.90
CA TYR A 155 -27.91 14.94 32.56
C TYR A 155 -28.49 16.24 31.98
N ALA A 156 -28.57 16.36 30.65
CA ALA A 156 -29.15 17.53 30.00
C ALA A 156 -30.63 17.68 30.35
N ASP A 157 -31.41 16.60 30.35
CA ASP A 157 -32.82 16.60 30.70
C ASP A 157 -33.04 17.04 32.16
N GLU A 158 -32.24 16.51 33.09
CA GLU A 158 -32.28 16.90 34.51
C GLU A 158 -32.02 18.39 34.70
N ILE A 159 -30.93 18.92 34.14
CA ILE A 159 -30.58 20.34 34.26
C ILE A 159 -31.60 21.23 33.55
N ASN A 160 -32.10 20.81 32.39
CA ASN A 160 -33.09 21.56 31.63
C ASN A 160 -34.48 21.56 32.28
N SER A 161 -34.78 20.57 33.15
CA SER A 161 -36.03 20.51 33.92
C SER A 161 -36.08 21.50 35.10
N LEU A 162 -34.93 22.07 35.49
CA LEU A 162 -34.86 23.12 36.51
C LEU A 162 -35.61 24.37 36.05
N SER A 163 -36.15 25.14 37.02
CA SER A 163 -36.70 26.47 36.75
C SER A 163 -35.64 27.39 36.16
N ASP A 164 -36.05 28.37 35.36
CA ASP A 164 -35.10 29.23 34.63
C ASP A 164 -34.09 29.94 35.55
N THR A 165 -34.54 30.45 36.70
CA THR A 165 -33.68 31.07 37.72
C THR A 165 -32.73 30.09 38.39
N ALA A 166 -33.15 28.85 38.64
CA ALA A 166 -32.28 27.81 39.21
C ALA A 166 -31.27 27.31 38.18
N ARG A 167 -31.68 27.16 36.91
CA ARG A 167 -30.83 26.75 35.79
C ARG A 167 -29.76 27.78 35.50
N GLU A 168 -30.12 29.06 35.43
CA GLU A 168 -29.17 30.17 35.25
C GLU A 168 -28.11 30.20 36.35
N LYS A 169 -28.53 30.11 37.61
CA LYS A 169 -27.62 30.05 38.76
C LYS A 169 -26.73 28.80 38.78
N THR A 170 -27.20 27.70 38.21
CA THR A 170 -26.46 26.44 38.14
C THR A 170 -25.42 26.49 37.02
N LEU A 171 -25.82 26.89 35.81
CA LEU A 171 -24.93 27.00 34.66
C LEU A 171 -23.90 28.13 34.84
N SER A 172 -24.25 29.24 35.48
CA SER A 172 -23.31 30.34 35.76
C SER A 172 -22.16 29.95 36.69
N LYS A 173 -22.31 28.87 37.47
CA LYS A 173 -21.25 28.33 38.35
C LYS A 173 -20.37 27.30 37.66
N ILE A 174 -20.78 26.79 36.50
CA ILE A 174 -20.02 25.81 35.73
C ILE A 174 -19.11 26.56 34.77
N LYS A 175 -17.84 26.72 35.17
CA LYS A 175 -16.81 27.39 34.36
C LYS A 175 -16.46 26.62 33.07
N TYR A 176 -16.64 25.29 33.10
CA TYR A 176 -16.42 24.37 31.99
C TYR A 176 -17.29 23.13 32.21
N ILE A 177 -18.04 22.70 31.19
CA ILE A 177 -18.76 21.43 31.21
C ILE A 177 -17.79 20.33 30.81
N ASN A 178 -17.52 19.41 31.73
CA ASN A 178 -16.71 18.21 31.49
C ASN A 178 -17.59 17.00 31.14
N GLU A 179 -18.71 17.24 30.46
CA GLU A 179 -19.61 16.19 29.97
C GLU A 179 -19.42 16.02 28.47
N GLN A 180 -19.15 14.80 28.03
CA GLN A 180 -18.88 14.51 26.63
C GLN A 180 -20.19 14.66 25.82
N TYR A 181 -20.12 15.27 24.63
CA TYR A 181 -21.29 15.53 23.77
C TYR A 181 -22.30 16.57 24.28
N VAL A 182 -21.98 17.37 25.31
CA VAL A 182 -22.89 18.43 25.81
C VAL A 182 -22.29 19.81 25.60
N ARG A 183 -23.11 20.76 25.15
CA ARG A 183 -22.77 22.19 25.07
C ARG A 183 -23.84 23.05 25.72
N ILE A 184 -23.47 24.27 26.10
CA ILE A 184 -24.41 25.27 26.60
C ILE A 184 -24.83 26.15 25.43
N GLU A 185 -26.13 26.25 25.19
CA GLU A 185 -26.72 27.23 24.27
C GLU A 185 -27.94 27.86 24.95
N ASP A 186 -28.04 29.19 24.92
CA ASP A 186 -29.17 29.95 25.46
C ASP A 186 -29.61 29.53 26.87
N ASN A 187 -28.64 29.36 27.79
CA ASN A 187 -28.87 28.94 29.18
C ASN A 187 -29.57 27.56 29.29
N ARG A 188 -29.32 26.66 28.34
CA ARG A 188 -29.76 25.26 28.32
C ARG A 188 -28.61 24.35 27.93
N LEU A 189 -28.70 23.10 28.36
CA LEU A 189 -27.80 22.05 27.90
C LEU A 189 -28.34 21.43 26.62
N VAL A 190 -27.53 21.43 25.57
CA VAL A 190 -27.83 20.84 24.27
C VAL A 190 -26.90 19.67 24.03
N VAL A 191 -27.47 18.51 23.73
CA VAL A 191 -26.72 17.28 23.44
C VAL A 191 -26.40 17.21 21.95
N ASP A 192 -25.11 17.14 21.62
CA ASP A 192 -24.61 17.00 20.27
C ASP A 192 -24.50 15.52 19.87
N ARG A 193 -25.62 14.98 19.41
CA ARG A 193 -25.68 13.60 18.88
C ARG A 193 -24.82 13.43 17.62
N ASN A 194 -24.60 14.49 16.86
CA ASN A 194 -23.79 14.43 15.64
C ASN A 194 -22.31 14.25 15.98
N PHE A 195 -21.83 14.91 17.04
CA PHE A 195 -20.47 14.71 17.54
C PHE A 195 -20.22 13.25 17.95
N ALA A 196 -21.18 12.61 18.65
CA ALA A 196 -21.09 11.19 19.00
C ALA A 196 -21.07 10.25 17.78
N ASN A 197 -21.92 10.51 16.79
CA ASN A 197 -21.92 9.75 15.54
C ASN A 197 -20.60 9.95 14.77
N MET A 198 -20.07 11.17 14.74
CA MET A 198 -18.79 11.48 14.13
C MET A 198 -17.64 10.73 14.80
N ASP A 199 -17.62 10.64 16.13
CA ASP A 199 -16.63 9.86 16.88
C ASP A 199 -16.67 8.37 16.52
N ILE A 200 -17.87 7.79 16.40
CA ILE A 200 -18.05 6.41 15.94
C ILE A 200 -17.50 6.22 14.52
N VAL A 201 -17.83 7.12 13.60
CA VAL A 201 -17.35 7.07 12.21
C VAL A 201 -15.82 7.19 12.15
N ASN A 202 -15.25 8.14 12.88
CA ASN A 202 -13.80 8.33 12.98
C ASN A 202 -13.10 7.09 13.53
N PHE A 203 -13.67 6.47 14.57
CA PHE A 203 -13.16 5.22 15.13
C PHE A 203 -13.26 4.08 14.10
N LYS A 204 -14.40 3.93 13.42
CA LYS A 204 -14.59 2.91 12.37
C LYS A 204 -13.54 3.05 11.27
N ILE A 205 -13.30 4.27 10.78
CA ILE A 205 -12.29 4.53 9.75
C ILE A 205 -10.89 4.19 10.27
N CYS A 206 -10.50 4.79 11.40
CA CYS A 206 -9.12 4.74 11.88
C CYS A 206 -8.72 3.41 12.52
N ARG A 207 -9.65 2.70 13.16
CA ARG A 207 -9.36 1.52 13.99
C ARG A 207 -9.98 0.23 13.45
N HIS A 208 -10.92 0.31 12.50
CA HIS A 208 -11.56 -0.88 11.91
C HIS A 208 -11.26 -1.04 10.42
N ILE A 209 -11.64 -0.08 9.58
CA ILE A 209 -11.53 -0.19 8.11
C ILE A 209 -10.07 -0.25 7.67
N TYR A 210 -9.25 0.74 8.05
CA TYR A 210 -7.83 0.80 7.66
C TYR A 210 -6.92 -0.09 8.52
N ARG A 211 -7.48 -0.91 9.40
CA ARG A 211 -6.69 -1.79 10.28
C ARG A 211 -5.97 -2.89 9.54
N THR A 212 -6.65 -3.51 8.58
CA THR A 212 -6.08 -4.60 7.77
C THR A 212 -6.47 -4.39 6.31
N TYR A 213 -5.65 -4.91 5.39
CA TYR A 213 -5.99 -4.88 3.98
C TYR A 213 -7.31 -5.62 3.70
N VAL A 214 -7.63 -6.68 4.47
CA VAL A 214 -8.85 -7.46 4.33
C VAL A 214 -10.07 -6.60 4.65
N ASN A 215 -10.04 -5.86 5.77
CA ASN A 215 -11.14 -4.98 6.17
C ASN A 215 -11.37 -3.87 5.13
N LEU A 216 -10.28 -3.25 4.66
CA LEU A 216 -10.36 -2.23 3.62
C LEU A 216 -10.93 -2.78 2.30
N THR A 217 -10.46 -3.95 1.88
CA THR A 217 -10.93 -4.63 0.65
C THR A 217 -12.43 -4.93 0.75
N ASN A 218 -12.87 -5.47 1.89
CA ASN A 218 -14.26 -5.77 2.12
C ASN A 218 -15.12 -4.50 2.11
N GLU A 219 -14.66 -3.41 2.71
CA GLU A 219 -15.40 -2.15 2.73
C GLU A 219 -15.49 -1.52 1.33
N LEU A 220 -14.41 -1.55 0.55
CA LEU A 220 -14.42 -1.12 -0.86
C LEU A 220 -15.41 -1.96 -1.70
N GLN A 221 -15.38 -3.29 -1.58
CA GLN A 221 -16.31 -4.17 -2.31
C GLN A 221 -17.77 -3.93 -1.92
N ARG A 222 -18.05 -3.71 -0.63
CA ARG A 222 -19.39 -3.36 -0.15
C ARG A 222 -19.91 -2.05 -0.73
N ASN A 223 -19.02 -1.11 -1.06
CA ASN A 223 -19.34 0.15 -1.72
C ASN A 223 -19.28 0.06 -3.26
N GLY A 224 -19.22 -1.16 -3.84
CA GLY A 224 -19.33 -1.39 -5.28
C GLY A 224 -18.03 -1.28 -6.07
N TYR A 225 -16.88 -1.16 -5.41
CA TYR A 225 -15.59 -1.08 -6.10
C TYR A 225 -15.06 -2.47 -6.51
N THR A 226 -14.64 -2.60 -7.76
CA THR A 226 -13.87 -3.77 -8.24
C THR A 226 -12.39 -3.54 -7.94
N ILE A 227 -11.74 -4.47 -7.24
CA ILE A 227 -10.40 -4.25 -6.70
C ILE A 227 -9.39 -5.08 -7.46
N THR A 228 -8.47 -4.39 -8.13
CA THR A 228 -7.24 -4.98 -8.66
C THR A 228 -6.09 -4.64 -7.71
N ARG A 229 -5.61 -5.62 -6.96
CA ARG A 229 -4.55 -5.40 -5.97
C ARG A 229 -3.18 -5.30 -6.65
N HIS A 230 -2.48 -4.21 -6.34
CA HIS A 230 -1.07 -4.05 -6.65
C HIS A 230 -0.28 -3.86 -5.35
N SER A 231 0.60 -4.81 -5.03
CA SER A 231 1.58 -4.61 -3.96
C SER A 231 2.82 -3.97 -4.57
N PHE A 232 3.18 -2.77 -4.10
CA PHE A 232 4.50 -2.21 -4.37
C PHE A 232 5.54 -3.13 -3.72
N SER A 233 6.60 -3.46 -4.46
CA SER A 233 7.59 -4.43 -4.05
C SER A 233 8.91 -3.73 -3.77
N GLU A 234 9.29 -3.67 -2.49
CA GLU A 234 10.60 -3.18 -2.04
C GLU A 234 11.78 -3.99 -2.64
N ILE A 235 11.50 -5.12 -3.29
CA ILE A 235 12.52 -5.94 -3.93
C ILE A 235 13.26 -5.16 -5.01
N MET A 236 12.56 -4.31 -5.78
CA MET A 236 13.21 -3.49 -6.80
C MET A 236 14.12 -2.44 -6.16
N GLU A 237 13.69 -1.80 -5.08
CA GLU A 237 14.54 -0.88 -4.31
C GLU A 237 15.78 -1.60 -3.76
N LYS A 238 15.62 -2.80 -3.18
CA LYS A 238 16.75 -3.63 -2.71
C LYS A 238 17.71 -4.05 -3.83
N ILE A 239 17.23 -4.19 -5.06
CA ILE A 239 18.06 -4.53 -6.23
C ILE A 239 18.89 -3.32 -6.69
N GLU A 240 18.33 -2.11 -6.56
CA GLU A 240 18.93 -0.84 -6.98
C GLU A 240 19.85 -0.24 -5.91
N ASP A 241 19.56 -0.48 -4.63
CA ASP A 241 20.31 0.08 -3.52
C ASP A 241 21.71 -0.53 -3.41
N LYS A 242 22.74 0.32 -3.30
CA LYS A 242 24.16 -0.10 -3.27
C LYS A 242 24.56 -0.73 -1.93
N ALA A 243 23.65 -0.79 -0.96
CA ALA A 243 23.89 -1.24 0.41
C ALA A 243 24.12 -2.76 0.56
N ASN A 244 24.26 -3.52 -0.54
CA ASN A 244 24.56 -4.95 -0.52
C ASN A 244 23.48 -5.79 0.18
N THR A 245 22.23 -5.30 0.21
CA THR A 245 21.11 -6.00 0.82
C THR A 245 20.82 -7.28 0.05
N ARG A 246 21.01 -8.43 0.71
CA ARG A 246 20.91 -9.74 0.09
C ARG A 246 19.45 -10.10 -0.18
N VAL A 247 19.05 -10.10 -1.45
CA VAL A 247 17.74 -10.59 -1.89
C VAL A 247 17.79 -12.10 -2.13
N THR A 248 16.81 -12.83 -1.62
CA THR A 248 16.71 -14.29 -1.78
C THR A 248 16.14 -14.69 -3.14
N PHE A 249 16.40 -15.93 -3.57
CA PHE A 249 15.80 -16.46 -4.82
C PHE A 249 14.27 -16.45 -4.76
N LYS A 250 13.68 -16.77 -3.60
CA LYS A 250 12.23 -16.76 -3.40
C LYS A 250 11.64 -15.38 -3.66
N GLU A 251 12.21 -14.35 -3.04
CA GLU A 251 11.78 -12.96 -3.24
C GLU A 251 11.83 -12.58 -4.72
N LEU A 252 12.96 -12.83 -5.40
CA LEU A 252 13.12 -12.50 -6.81
C LEU A 252 12.14 -13.27 -7.72
N PHE A 253 11.91 -14.55 -7.44
CA PHE A 253 11.00 -15.38 -8.22
C PHE A 253 9.54 -14.96 -8.04
N ASP A 254 9.12 -14.72 -6.80
CA ASP A 254 7.77 -14.25 -6.49
C ASP A 254 7.53 -12.87 -7.14
N GLU A 255 8.53 -11.98 -7.14
CA GLU A 255 8.45 -10.68 -7.81
C GLU A 255 8.39 -10.80 -9.34
N TYR A 256 9.23 -11.65 -9.94
CA TYR A 256 9.21 -11.89 -11.38
C TYR A 256 7.86 -12.47 -11.84
N HIS A 257 7.30 -13.42 -11.08
CA HIS A 257 5.97 -13.96 -11.33
C HIS A 257 4.89 -12.87 -11.22
N ARG A 258 4.95 -12.04 -10.17
CA ARG A 258 4.04 -10.91 -9.97
C ARG A 258 4.07 -9.97 -11.17
N LEU A 259 5.24 -9.53 -11.62
CA LEU A 259 5.41 -8.63 -12.77
C LEU A 259 4.86 -9.22 -14.07
N LYS A 260 4.97 -10.55 -14.26
CA LYS A 260 4.46 -11.26 -15.45
C LYS A 260 2.94 -11.49 -15.44
N THR A 261 2.33 -11.60 -14.26
CA THR A 261 0.90 -11.92 -14.13
C THR A 261 0.04 -10.69 -13.86
N THR A 262 0.62 -9.65 -13.27
CA THR A 262 -0.06 -8.38 -13.05
C THR A 262 0.33 -7.38 -14.12
N ARG A 263 -0.66 -6.91 -14.89
CA ARG A 263 -0.55 -5.68 -15.68
C ARG A 263 -1.47 -4.65 -15.04
N PRO A 264 -0.94 -3.77 -14.18
CA PRO A 264 -1.73 -2.69 -13.62
C PRO A 264 -2.25 -1.79 -14.73
N PHE A 265 -3.43 -1.21 -14.51
CA PHE A 265 -3.89 -0.09 -15.32
C PHE A 265 -2.91 1.09 -15.26
N PHE A 266 -2.29 1.31 -14.09
CA PHE A 266 -1.26 2.31 -13.88
C PHE A 266 -0.07 1.72 -13.13
N SER A 267 1.12 1.83 -13.70
CA SER A 267 2.38 1.47 -13.06
C SER A 267 3.36 2.63 -13.19
N LEU A 268 4.01 3.02 -12.10
CA LEU A 268 5.11 3.98 -12.12
C LEU A 268 6.34 3.39 -12.81
N ASP A 269 6.49 2.06 -12.74
CA ASP A 269 7.60 1.33 -13.34
C ASP A 269 7.13 0.50 -14.54
N ASN A 270 7.93 0.44 -15.59
CA ASN A 270 7.65 -0.44 -16.72
C ASN A 270 7.89 -1.90 -16.32
N HIS A 271 6.81 -2.67 -16.11
CA HIS A 271 6.89 -4.09 -15.73
C HIS A 271 7.77 -4.93 -16.67
N GLU A 272 7.74 -4.65 -17.98
CA GLU A 272 8.57 -5.39 -18.94
C GLU A 272 10.05 -5.09 -18.75
N GLU A 273 10.38 -3.82 -18.48
CA GLU A 273 11.73 -3.41 -18.15
C GLU A 273 12.19 -3.98 -16.80
N LEU A 274 11.33 -3.97 -15.78
CA LEU A 274 11.59 -4.61 -14.49
C LEU A 274 11.88 -6.11 -14.66
N CYS A 275 11.03 -6.83 -15.41
CA CYS A 275 11.26 -8.23 -15.74
C CYS A 275 12.60 -8.43 -16.46
N ALA A 276 12.92 -7.59 -17.45
CA ALA A 276 14.17 -7.67 -18.20
C ALA A 276 15.38 -7.47 -17.28
N ARG A 277 15.32 -6.51 -16.35
CA ARG A 277 16.38 -6.26 -15.35
C ARG A 277 16.57 -7.46 -14.42
N ILE A 278 15.49 -8.02 -13.87
CA ILE A 278 15.58 -9.23 -13.03
C ILE A 278 16.16 -10.40 -13.83
N ALA A 279 15.70 -10.61 -15.07
CA ALA A 279 16.18 -11.69 -15.92
C ALA A 279 17.67 -11.56 -16.26
N LEU A 280 18.16 -10.34 -16.48
CA LEU A 280 19.58 -10.07 -16.78
C LEU A 280 20.47 -10.31 -15.55
N LYS A 281 20.05 -9.81 -14.37
CA LYS A 281 20.83 -9.91 -13.13
C LYS A 281 20.74 -11.30 -12.48
N TYR A 282 19.62 -11.99 -12.65
CA TYR A 282 19.34 -13.31 -12.06
C TYR A 282 18.76 -14.30 -13.09
N PRO A 283 19.59 -14.80 -14.04
CA PRO A 283 19.11 -15.65 -15.14
C PRO A 283 18.37 -16.92 -14.70
N LEU A 284 18.74 -17.48 -13.55
CA LEU A 284 18.09 -18.66 -12.99
C LEU A 284 16.61 -18.43 -12.67
N VAL A 285 16.23 -17.20 -12.30
CA VAL A 285 14.82 -16.86 -12.00
C VAL A 285 13.98 -16.99 -13.26
N LYS A 286 14.44 -16.40 -14.37
CA LYS A 286 13.76 -16.52 -15.67
C LYS A 286 13.71 -17.97 -16.14
N GLN A 287 14.82 -18.70 -16.08
CA GLN A 287 14.86 -20.12 -16.48
C GLN A 287 13.90 -20.97 -15.66
N ALA A 288 13.91 -20.84 -14.34
CA ALA A 288 12.99 -21.58 -13.48
C ALA A 288 11.53 -21.23 -13.77
N TYR A 289 11.24 -19.97 -14.10
CA TYR A 289 9.88 -19.52 -14.43
C TYR A 289 9.39 -20.12 -15.75
N ASP A 290 10.20 -20.00 -16.80
CA ASP A 290 9.85 -20.38 -18.16
C ASP A 290 9.83 -21.92 -18.35
N GLU A 291 10.73 -22.66 -17.69
CA GLU A 291 10.91 -24.11 -17.90
C GLU A 291 10.20 -24.98 -16.84
N LEU A 292 10.22 -24.58 -15.57
CA LEU A 292 9.59 -25.37 -14.49
C LEU A 292 8.18 -24.89 -14.13
N GLY A 293 7.93 -23.58 -14.25
CA GLY A 293 6.69 -22.94 -13.82
C GLY A 293 6.54 -22.80 -12.30
N THR A 294 5.59 -21.95 -11.88
CA THR A 294 5.40 -21.54 -10.47
C THR A 294 5.13 -22.72 -9.53
N ALA A 295 4.24 -23.63 -9.90
CA ALA A 295 3.84 -24.76 -9.05
C ALA A 295 5.03 -25.69 -8.70
N LYS A 296 5.89 -25.97 -9.68
CA LYS A 296 7.07 -26.83 -9.48
C LYS A 296 8.13 -26.14 -8.62
N VAL A 297 8.39 -24.85 -8.85
CA VAL A 297 9.35 -24.07 -8.04
C VAL A 297 8.90 -23.98 -6.58
N GLN A 298 7.60 -23.81 -6.33
CA GLN A 298 7.00 -23.85 -4.99
C GLN A 298 7.15 -25.23 -4.33
N ALA A 299 6.89 -26.32 -5.06
CA ALA A 299 7.08 -27.68 -4.55
C ALA A 299 8.55 -27.97 -4.17
N LEU A 300 9.50 -27.38 -4.92
CA LEU A 300 10.94 -27.42 -4.61
C LEU A 300 11.35 -26.46 -3.48
N LYS A 301 10.38 -25.77 -2.85
CA LYS A 301 10.58 -24.82 -1.75
C LYS A 301 11.62 -23.74 -2.07
N TYR A 302 11.69 -23.32 -3.33
CA TYR A 302 12.64 -22.31 -3.80
C TYR A 302 14.13 -22.69 -3.59
N HIS A 303 14.43 -23.98 -3.38
CA HIS A 303 15.80 -24.44 -3.14
C HIS A 303 16.61 -24.43 -4.45
N VAL A 304 17.57 -23.49 -4.55
CA VAL A 304 18.37 -23.23 -5.77
C VAL A 304 19.03 -24.49 -6.32
N GLY A 305 19.59 -25.34 -5.46
CA GLY A 305 20.22 -26.61 -5.88
C GLY A 305 19.22 -27.58 -6.51
N ASN A 306 18.02 -27.69 -5.95
CA ASN A 306 16.99 -28.60 -6.46
C ASN A 306 16.43 -28.08 -7.79
N ILE A 307 16.24 -26.77 -7.90
CA ILE A 307 15.80 -26.11 -9.13
C ILE A 307 16.80 -26.33 -10.26
N ARG A 308 18.10 -26.11 -10.01
CA ARG A 308 19.16 -26.39 -11.01
C ARG A 308 19.19 -27.85 -11.44
N ARG A 309 18.98 -28.77 -10.49
CA ARG A 309 18.91 -30.22 -10.76
C ARG A 309 17.74 -30.54 -11.67
N GLU A 310 16.55 -30.02 -11.36
CA GLU A 310 15.33 -30.28 -12.12
C GLU A 310 15.39 -29.66 -13.53
N LEU A 311 15.95 -28.44 -13.66
CA LEU A 311 16.23 -27.83 -14.96
C LEU A 311 17.14 -28.72 -15.81
N THR A 312 18.23 -29.25 -15.21
CA THR A 312 19.19 -30.11 -15.92
C THR A 312 18.56 -31.42 -16.44
N LYS A 313 17.55 -31.95 -15.76
CA LYS A 313 16.80 -33.13 -16.24
C LYS A 313 16.04 -32.83 -17.53
N GLN A 314 15.49 -31.62 -17.66
CA GLN A 314 14.67 -31.22 -18.81
C GLN A 314 15.50 -30.82 -20.05
N VAL A 315 16.77 -30.44 -19.87
CA VAL A 315 17.62 -30.06 -21.00
C VAL A 315 17.87 -31.27 -21.92
N ARG A 316 17.58 -31.12 -23.22
CA ARG A 316 17.92 -32.09 -24.28
C ARG A 316 19.42 -32.07 -24.58
N LEU A 317 20.24 -32.55 -23.64
CA LEU A 317 21.68 -32.76 -23.82
C LEU A 317 22.00 -34.27 -23.75
N PRO A 318 23.09 -34.71 -24.41
CA PRO A 318 23.61 -36.07 -24.24
C PRO A 318 23.75 -36.42 -22.75
N SER A 319 23.42 -37.66 -22.38
CA SER A 319 23.36 -38.10 -20.98
C SER A 319 24.66 -37.87 -20.23
N GLU A 320 25.82 -38.02 -20.87
CA GLU A 320 27.15 -37.75 -20.31
C GLU A 320 27.30 -36.30 -19.86
N TYR A 321 26.88 -35.35 -20.69
CA TYR A 321 26.98 -33.93 -20.35
C TYR A 321 26.02 -33.54 -19.21
N ARG A 322 24.85 -34.18 -19.13
CA ARG A 322 23.91 -33.99 -18.01
C ARG A 322 24.47 -34.52 -16.70
N ILE A 323 25.15 -35.67 -16.73
CA ILE A 323 25.83 -36.25 -15.57
C ILE A 323 26.91 -35.29 -15.05
N VAL A 324 27.81 -34.81 -15.91
CA VAL A 324 28.90 -33.89 -15.52
C VAL A 324 28.34 -32.61 -14.88
N LYS A 325 27.29 -32.03 -15.47
CA LYS A 325 26.65 -30.82 -14.93
C LYS A 325 25.99 -31.05 -13.56
N MET A 326 25.37 -32.21 -13.35
CA MET A 326 24.82 -32.58 -12.04
C MET A 326 25.93 -32.86 -11.02
N ILE A 327 27.03 -33.48 -11.43
CA ILE A 327 28.21 -33.70 -10.58
C ILE A 327 28.76 -32.35 -10.09
N ASP A 328 28.97 -31.39 -10.99
CA ASP A 328 29.45 -30.04 -10.64
C ASP A 328 28.54 -29.29 -9.64
N THR A 329 27.25 -29.67 -9.58
CA THR A 329 26.27 -29.07 -8.67
C THR A 329 26.19 -29.79 -7.32
N VAL A 330 26.37 -31.11 -7.31
CA VAL A 330 26.21 -31.97 -6.12
C VAL A 330 27.52 -32.12 -5.35
N PHE A 331 28.66 -32.15 -6.03
CA PHE A 331 29.96 -32.40 -5.43
C PHE A 331 30.69 -31.08 -5.11
N PRO A 332 31.02 -30.80 -3.84
CA PRO A 332 31.83 -29.65 -3.49
C PRO A 332 33.24 -29.77 -4.08
N LYS A 333 33.70 -28.71 -4.76
CA LYS A 333 35.03 -28.67 -5.38
C LYS A 333 36.12 -28.68 -4.30
N GLN A 334 37.20 -29.42 -4.57
CA GLN A 334 38.41 -29.48 -3.75
C GLN A 334 38.23 -29.98 -2.30
N MET A 335 37.12 -30.67 -1.99
CA MET A 335 36.94 -31.35 -0.70
C MET A 335 37.10 -32.86 -0.85
N PHE A 336 37.70 -33.49 0.16
CA PHE A 336 37.75 -34.95 0.25
C PHE A 336 36.33 -35.51 0.48
N ILE A 337 35.89 -36.40 -0.41
CA ILE A 337 34.59 -37.06 -0.31
C ILE A 337 34.85 -38.58 -0.21
N PRO A 338 34.37 -39.25 0.84
CA PRO A 338 34.51 -40.70 0.97
C PRO A 338 33.92 -41.44 -0.24
N LYS A 339 34.61 -42.50 -0.68
CA LYS A 339 34.23 -43.29 -1.87
C LYS A 339 32.79 -43.82 -1.82
N SER A 340 32.31 -44.22 -0.63
CA SER A 340 30.93 -44.68 -0.42
C SER A 340 29.91 -43.59 -0.68
N LYS A 341 30.15 -42.38 -0.16
CA LYS A 341 29.30 -41.19 -0.33
C LYS A 341 29.30 -40.70 -1.78
N ALA A 342 30.47 -40.70 -2.43
CA ALA A 342 30.59 -40.33 -3.83
C ALA A 342 29.79 -41.29 -4.74
N LYS A 343 29.87 -42.60 -4.46
CA LYS A 343 29.09 -43.61 -5.18
C LYS A 343 27.58 -43.46 -4.97
N SER A 344 27.13 -43.17 -3.75
CA SER A 344 25.70 -42.98 -3.47
C SER A 344 25.13 -41.72 -4.13
N GLU A 345 25.88 -40.62 -4.14
CA GLU A 345 25.43 -39.40 -4.82
C GLU A 345 25.45 -39.55 -6.35
N LEU A 346 26.44 -40.27 -6.91
CA LEU A 346 26.45 -40.59 -8.34
C LEU A 346 25.28 -41.50 -8.73
N GLN A 347 24.93 -42.50 -7.90
CA GLN A 347 23.74 -43.32 -8.14
C GLN A 347 22.47 -42.48 -8.16
N ARG A 348 22.31 -41.56 -7.19
CA ARG A 348 21.18 -40.61 -7.20
C ARG A 348 21.12 -39.78 -8.47
N ILE A 349 22.25 -39.37 -9.03
CA ILE A 349 22.30 -38.64 -10.31
C ILE A 349 21.79 -39.52 -11.46
N TYR A 350 22.20 -40.79 -11.51
CA TYR A 350 21.73 -41.74 -12.52
C TYR A 350 20.24 -41.99 -12.41
N ASP A 351 19.75 -42.23 -11.19
CA ASP A 351 18.32 -42.46 -10.92
C ASP A 351 17.49 -41.23 -11.34
N ASP A 352 17.97 -40.02 -11.02
CA ASP A 352 17.32 -38.76 -11.39
C ASP A 352 17.29 -38.48 -12.90
N LEU A 353 18.25 -39.02 -13.65
CA LEU A 353 18.32 -38.90 -15.11
C LEU A 353 17.64 -40.09 -15.83
N GLY A 354 17.08 -41.05 -15.08
CA GLY A 354 16.48 -42.27 -15.63
C GLY A 354 17.49 -43.23 -16.27
N ILE A 355 18.76 -43.13 -15.88
CA ILE A 355 19.85 -43.98 -16.40
C ILE A 355 19.82 -45.31 -15.64
N GLN A 356 19.50 -46.40 -16.34
CA GLN A 356 19.49 -47.76 -15.77
C GLN A 356 20.91 -48.33 -15.66
N GLN A 357 21.77 -47.68 -14.89
CA GLN A 357 23.14 -48.12 -14.62
C GLN A 357 23.43 -48.07 -13.13
N THR A 358 24.18 -49.06 -12.63
CA THR A 358 24.72 -49.03 -11.27
C THR A 358 26.01 -48.20 -11.25
N ALA A 359 26.02 -47.11 -10.50
CA ALA A 359 27.16 -46.21 -10.35
C ALA A 359 28.38 -46.95 -9.76
N LYS A 360 29.53 -46.83 -10.43
CA LYS A 360 30.82 -47.31 -9.93
C LYS A 360 31.70 -46.11 -9.59
N ALA A 361 32.56 -46.26 -8.58
CA ALA A 361 33.50 -45.19 -8.23
C ALA A 361 34.48 -44.85 -9.37
N ALA A 362 34.74 -45.80 -10.28
CA ALA A 362 35.55 -45.57 -11.47
C ALA A 362 34.86 -44.70 -12.53
N ASP A 363 33.53 -44.53 -12.47
CA ASP A 363 32.79 -43.70 -13.41
C ASP A 363 33.05 -42.20 -13.18
N LEU A 364 33.55 -41.80 -12.00
CA LEU A 364 33.99 -40.42 -11.73
C LEU A 364 35.35 -40.07 -12.38
N ALA A 365 36.06 -41.07 -12.90
CA ALA A 365 37.35 -40.90 -13.57
C ALA A 365 37.23 -40.89 -15.12
N LYS A 366 36.01 -41.07 -15.63
CA LYS A 366 35.64 -40.94 -17.04
C LYS A 366 35.05 -39.56 -17.25
#